data_AF-A0A6B2LJT0-F1
#
_entry.id   AF-A0A6B2LJT0-F1
#
_cell.length_a   1.000
_cell.length_b   1.000
_cell.length_c   1.000
_cell.angle_alpha   90.00
_cell.angle_beta   90.00
_cell.angle_gamma   90.00
#
_symmetry.space_group_name_H-M   'P 1'
#
loop_
_entity.id
_entity.type
_entity.pdbx_description
1 polymer ?
#
loop_
_entity_poly.entity_id
_entity_poly.type
_entity_poly.pdbx_seq_one_letter_code
_entity_poly.pdbx_strand_id
1 'polypeptide(L)'
;MDLLRKRFSTSSMSTQCLDTERTIEGIAVGIHRCLRMEHSNTNNEVIFDERFHSFSGKDKRKCSYSFKAILEFLMKIEKQLQLPCEVYTIAIIYMDRVATHSGVFLKDVNWKRIFLAALIVSAKFMLDEKVENCDFVFIIPDIKDINNLERRFLCHLQFDLYVESSYYHLYYFSANSMVSYS
;
A
#
# COMPACT_ATOMS: atom_id res chain seq x y z
N MET A 1 -16.05 27.23 4.06
CA MET A 1 -15.05 26.15 4.27
C MET A 1 -15.15 25.17 3.10
N ASP A 2 -15.04 25.70 1.87
CA ASP A 2 -15.28 25.01 0.59
C ASP A 2 -14.18 25.31 -0.44
N LEU A 3 -12.98 25.69 0.04
CA LEU A 3 -11.89 26.17 -0.83
C LEU A 3 -10.67 25.25 -0.89
N LEU A 4 -10.75 24.04 -0.32
CA LEU A 4 -9.73 22.98 -0.52
C LEU A 4 -10.23 21.81 -1.39
N ARG A 5 -11.44 21.92 -1.96
CA ARG A 5 -12.05 20.88 -2.81
C ARG A 5 -11.84 21.09 -4.31
N LYS A 6 -10.89 21.96 -4.73
CA LYS A 6 -10.84 22.44 -6.12
C LYS A 6 -9.43 22.61 -6.69
N ARG A 7 -8.58 21.57 -6.59
CA ARG A 7 -7.34 21.50 -7.40
C ARG A 7 -7.04 20.18 -8.10
N PHE A 8 -7.92 19.18 -8.00
CA PHE A 8 -7.93 18.04 -8.92
C PHE A 8 -9.18 18.12 -9.80
N SER A 9 -9.32 19.23 -10.53
CA SER A 9 -10.18 19.26 -11.70
C SER A 9 -9.38 18.65 -12.85
N THR A 10 -9.76 17.42 -13.19
CA THR A 10 -9.78 16.85 -14.53
C THR A 10 -9.54 17.87 -15.66
N SER A 11 -8.31 17.96 -16.14
CA SER A 11 -8.04 18.36 -17.53
C SER A 11 -6.62 17.94 -17.88
N SER A 12 -6.54 17.03 -18.87
CA SER A 12 -5.35 16.47 -19.52
C SER A 12 -4.48 15.50 -18.70
N MET A 13 -5.04 14.37 -18.26
CA MET A 13 -4.29 13.12 -18.33
C MET A 13 -4.85 12.37 -19.52
N SER A 14 -4.12 12.40 -20.63
CA SER A 14 -4.41 11.60 -21.82
C SER A 14 -4.69 10.16 -21.40
N THR A 15 -5.80 9.61 -21.91
CA THR A 15 -6.28 8.24 -21.72
C THR A 15 -5.27 7.20 -22.21
N GLN A 16 -4.16 7.04 -21.49
CA GLN A 16 -3.44 5.79 -21.50
C GLN A 16 -4.25 4.89 -20.57
N CYS A 17 -4.83 3.82 -21.12
CA CYS A 17 -5.51 2.80 -20.33
C CYS A 17 -4.50 2.32 -19.27
N LEU A 18 -4.68 2.78 -18.04
CA LEU A 18 -3.79 2.47 -16.95
C LEU A 18 -3.96 0.99 -16.63
N ASP A 19 -2.89 0.22 -16.84
CA ASP A 19 -2.91 -1.23 -16.63
C ASP A 19 -2.67 -1.50 -15.14
N THR A 20 -3.76 -1.70 -14.40
CA THR A 20 -3.73 -2.01 -12.96
C THR A 20 -2.96 -3.30 -12.69
N GLU A 21 -3.12 -4.32 -13.52
CA GLU A 21 -2.46 -5.61 -13.35
C GLU A 21 -0.94 -5.45 -13.50
N ARG A 22 -0.50 -4.77 -14.56
CA ARG A 22 0.92 -4.43 -14.76
C ARG A 22 1.48 -3.58 -13.62
N THR A 23 0.70 -2.63 -13.11
CA THR A 23 1.12 -1.80 -11.97
C THR A 23 1.29 -2.66 -10.71
N ILE A 24 0.37 -3.59 -10.45
CA ILE A 24 0.44 -4.55 -9.33
C ILE A 24 1.68 -5.44 -9.46
N GLU A 25 1.98 -5.96 -10.66
CA GLU A 25 3.19 -6.75 -10.91
C GLU A 25 4.47 -5.94 -10.59
N GLY A 26 4.54 -4.70 -11.08
CA GLY A 26 5.64 -3.79 -10.80
C GLY A 26 5.82 -3.52 -9.30
N ILE A 27 4.72 -3.32 -8.59
CA ILE A 27 4.70 -3.15 -7.12
C ILE A 27 5.17 -4.43 -6.42
N ALA A 28 4.75 -5.61 -6.87
CA ALA A 28 5.21 -6.87 -6.33
C ALA A 28 6.74 -7.03 -6.47
N VAL A 29 7.30 -6.63 -7.61
CA VAL A 29 8.76 -6.57 -7.80
C VAL A 29 9.42 -5.60 -6.82
N GLY A 30 8.87 -4.40 -6.66
CA GLY A 30 9.36 -3.38 -5.72
C GLY A 30 9.38 -3.87 -4.27
N ILE A 31 8.26 -4.40 -3.78
CA ILE A 31 8.14 -4.99 -2.45
C ILE A 31 9.15 -6.12 -2.25
N HIS A 32 9.26 -7.03 -3.23
CA HIS A 32 10.20 -8.15 -3.16
C HIS A 32 11.66 -7.69 -3.07
N ARG A 33 12.03 -6.61 -3.77
CA ARG A 33 13.38 -6.02 -3.67
C ARG A 33 13.61 -5.39 -2.30
N CYS A 34 12.67 -4.59 -1.81
CA CYS A 34 12.76 -3.95 -0.49
C CYS A 34 12.92 -4.98 0.64
N LEU A 35 12.23 -6.12 0.54
CA LEU A 35 12.31 -7.21 1.52
C LEU A 35 13.68 -7.91 1.58
N ARG A 36 14.55 -7.70 0.59
CA ARG A 36 15.91 -8.25 0.56
C ARG A 36 16.96 -7.25 1.05
N MET A 37 16.55 -6.03 1.39
CA MET A 37 17.44 -4.98 1.87
C MET A 37 17.58 -5.03 3.39
N GLU A 38 18.82 -4.96 3.87
CA GLU A 38 19.12 -4.86 5.29
C GLU A 38 19.16 -3.39 5.74
N HIS A 39 18.58 -3.12 6.90
CA HIS A 39 18.49 -1.79 7.48
C HIS A 39 18.99 -1.85 8.93
N SER A 40 20.00 -1.03 9.25
CA SER A 40 20.69 -1.05 10.56
C SER A 40 19.83 -0.52 11.72
N ASN A 41 18.99 0.49 11.47
CA ASN A 41 18.12 1.12 12.46
C ASN A 41 16.66 0.99 12.06
N THR A 42 16.04 -0.15 12.41
CA THR A 42 14.63 -0.44 12.07
C THR A 42 13.73 -0.20 13.27
N ASN A 43 12.76 0.69 13.11
CA ASN A 43 11.68 0.83 14.07
C ASN A 43 10.70 -0.33 13.88
N ASN A 44 10.71 -1.29 14.81
CA ASN A 44 9.85 -2.46 14.74
C ASN A 44 8.63 -2.25 15.61
N GLU A 45 7.51 -1.91 14.98
CA GLU A 45 6.27 -1.73 15.70
C GLU A 45 5.37 -2.97 15.64
N VAL A 46 4.87 -3.36 16.81
CA VAL A 46 4.02 -4.56 17.00
C VAL A 46 2.76 -4.52 16.13
N ILE A 47 2.16 -3.35 15.90
CA ILE A 47 0.92 -3.22 15.11
C ILE A 47 1.07 -3.73 13.66
N PHE A 48 2.29 -3.69 13.12
CA PHE A 48 2.60 -4.16 11.78
C PHE A 48 3.08 -5.62 11.78
N ASP A 49 3.36 -6.22 12.92
CA ASP A 49 3.93 -7.55 13.02
C ASP A 49 2.84 -8.64 12.96
N GLU A 50 2.85 -9.41 11.87
CA GLU A 50 1.91 -10.49 11.57
C GLU A 50 1.91 -11.62 12.61
N ARG A 51 2.96 -11.76 13.42
CA ARG A 51 3.04 -12.76 14.48
C ARG A 51 2.12 -12.42 15.66
N PHE A 52 1.91 -11.12 15.89
CA PHE A 52 1.01 -10.61 16.92
C PHE A 52 -0.38 -10.30 16.34
N HIS A 53 -0.44 -9.85 15.09
CA HIS A 53 -1.69 -9.48 14.41
C HIS A 53 -1.89 -10.27 13.09
N SER A 54 -2.29 -11.54 13.21
CA SER A 54 -2.45 -12.44 12.06
C SER A 54 -3.71 -12.16 11.24
N PHE A 55 -3.60 -12.23 9.92
CA PHE A 55 -4.69 -12.04 8.97
C PHE A 55 -5.81 -13.10 9.03
N SER A 56 -5.55 -14.32 9.49
CA SER A 56 -6.56 -15.39 9.41
C SER A 56 -6.53 -16.39 10.57
N GLY A 57 -5.69 -16.18 11.58
CA GLY A 57 -5.53 -17.13 12.70
C GLY A 57 -4.98 -18.51 12.29
N LYS A 58 -4.91 -18.83 10.99
CA LYS A 58 -4.30 -20.03 10.43
C LYS A 58 -2.86 -19.72 9.98
N ASP A 59 -1.96 -20.40 10.68
CA ASP A 59 -0.51 -20.53 10.50
C ASP A 59 0.37 -19.27 10.70
N LYS A 60 0.86 -19.12 11.94
CA LYS A 60 1.80 -18.07 12.38
C LYS A 60 3.22 -18.21 11.78
N ARG A 61 3.50 -19.25 11.00
CA ARG A 61 4.87 -19.67 10.64
C ARG A 61 5.18 -19.64 9.14
N LYS A 62 4.25 -19.25 8.28
CA LYS A 62 4.45 -19.23 6.82
C LYS A 62 4.37 -17.81 6.25
N CYS A 63 5.25 -16.93 6.70
CA CYS A 63 5.48 -15.65 6.03
C CYS A 63 6.38 -15.87 4.81
N SER A 64 5.79 -16.30 3.69
CA SER A 64 6.52 -16.32 2.41
C SER A 64 6.52 -14.92 1.82
N TYR A 65 7.71 -14.37 1.57
CA TYR A 65 7.91 -13.14 0.82
C TYR A 65 8.45 -13.41 -0.59
N SER A 66 8.28 -14.63 -1.12
CA SER A 66 8.60 -14.90 -2.52
C SER A 66 7.78 -13.98 -3.42
N PHE A 67 8.33 -13.57 -4.56
CA PHE A 67 7.63 -12.76 -5.55
C PHE A 67 6.23 -13.29 -5.86
N LYS A 68 6.08 -14.61 -6.06
CA LYS A 68 4.80 -15.27 -6.28
C LYS A 68 3.81 -15.06 -5.12
N ALA A 69 4.26 -15.20 -3.88
CA ALA A 69 3.39 -15.01 -2.71
C ALA A 69 2.96 -13.54 -2.55
N ILE A 70 3.84 -12.59 -2.89
CA ILE A 70 3.52 -11.17 -2.91
C ILE A 70 2.46 -10.88 -3.98
N LEU A 71 2.70 -11.33 -5.21
CA LEU A 71 1.76 -11.13 -6.31
C LEU A 71 0.40 -11.78 -6.04
N GLU A 72 0.36 -13.00 -5.54
CA GLU A 72 -0.89 -13.69 -5.15
C GLU A 72 -1.67 -12.90 -4.09
N PHE A 73 -0.98 -12.29 -3.12
CA PHE A 73 -1.63 -11.45 -2.12
C PHE A 73 -2.22 -10.17 -2.73
N LEU A 74 -1.47 -9.47 -3.58
CA LEU A 74 -1.96 -8.26 -4.25
C LEU A 74 -3.13 -8.55 -5.18
N MET A 75 -3.03 -9.62 -5.99
CA MET A 75 -4.10 -10.03 -6.90
C MET A 75 -5.36 -10.51 -6.16
N LYS A 76 -5.21 -11.09 -4.96
CA LYS A 76 -6.37 -11.41 -4.09
C LYS A 76 -7.13 -10.14 -3.70
N ILE A 77 -6.43 -9.07 -3.37
CA ILE A 77 -7.04 -7.78 -3.02
C ILE A 77 -7.73 -7.20 -4.24
N GLU A 78 -7.05 -7.17 -5.37
CA GLU A 78 -7.59 -6.61 -6.62
C GLU A 78 -8.85 -7.34 -7.08
N LYS A 79 -8.89 -8.67 -6.98
CA LYS A 79 -10.08 -9.47 -7.31
C LYS A 79 -11.31 -9.12 -6.44
N GLN A 80 -11.11 -8.54 -5.26
CA GLN A 80 -12.21 -8.21 -4.34
C GLN A 80 -12.58 -6.73 -4.38
N LEU A 81 -11.61 -5.84 -4.56
CA LEU A 81 -11.80 -4.40 -4.46
C LEU A 81 -11.76 -3.65 -5.80
N GLN A 82 -11.14 -4.23 -6.83
CA GLN A 82 -11.02 -3.63 -8.17
C GLN A 82 -10.56 -2.17 -8.14
N LEU A 83 -9.49 -1.91 -7.39
CA LEU A 83 -9.05 -0.53 -7.14
C LEU A 83 -8.29 0.00 -8.36
N PRO A 84 -8.41 1.29 -8.68
CA PRO A 84 -7.65 1.88 -9.78
C PRO A 84 -6.14 1.89 -9.46
N CYS A 85 -5.30 1.83 -10.50
CA CYS A 85 -3.85 1.77 -10.35
C CYS A 85 -3.26 2.95 -9.54
N GLU A 86 -3.96 4.09 -9.54
CA GLU A 86 -3.64 5.31 -8.82
C GLU A 86 -3.56 5.04 -7.31
N VAL A 87 -4.51 4.25 -6.80
CA VAL A 87 -4.60 3.89 -5.38
C VAL A 87 -3.41 3.00 -5.00
N TYR A 88 -3.03 2.05 -5.86
CA TYR A 88 -1.84 1.22 -5.63
C TYR A 88 -0.54 2.02 -5.70
N THR A 89 -0.44 2.95 -6.65
CA THR A 89 0.73 3.81 -6.82
C THR A 89 0.90 4.77 -5.64
N ILE A 90 -0.19 5.32 -5.11
CA ILE A 90 -0.12 6.18 -3.93
C ILE A 90 0.16 5.37 -2.66
N ALA A 91 -0.34 4.13 -2.55
CA ALA A 91 0.00 3.25 -1.45
C ALA A 91 1.52 3.01 -1.35
N ILE A 92 2.23 2.73 -2.46
CA ILE A 92 3.69 2.57 -2.42
C ILE A 92 4.43 3.87 -2.04
N ILE A 93 3.92 5.03 -2.47
CA ILE A 93 4.45 6.33 -2.06
C ILE A 93 4.33 6.50 -0.55
N TYR A 94 3.17 6.15 0.02
CA TYR A 94 2.95 6.22 1.46
C TYR A 94 3.83 5.24 2.24
N MET A 95 4.09 4.04 1.71
CA MET A 95 5.04 3.11 2.32
C MET A 95 6.45 3.68 2.36
N ASP A 96 6.90 4.32 1.28
CA ASP A 96 8.23 4.94 1.20
C ASP A 96 8.36 6.15 2.15
N ARG A 97 7.31 6.97 2.27
CA ARG A 97 7.24 8.04 3.27
C ARG A 97 7.34 7.50 4.69
N VAL A 98 6.60 6.44 5.02
CA VAL A 98 6.68 5.82 6.35
C VAL A 98 8.09 5.29 6.64
N ALA A 99 8.73 4.63 5.68
CA ALA A 99 10.11 4.18 5.81
C ALA A 99 11.06 5.36 6.09
N THR A 100 10.93 6.45 5.35
CA THR A 100 11.78 7.64 5.46
C THR A 100 11.52 8.45 6.74
N HIS A 101 10.26 8.67 7.12
CA HIS A 101 9.87 9.51 8.25
C HIS A 101 10.05 8.81 9.60
N SER A 102 9.86 7.49 9.66
CA SER A 102 9.74 6.75 10.92
C SER A 102 10.70 5.57 11.08
N GLY A 103 11.48 5.26 10.04
CA GLY A 103 12.41 4.11 10.03
C GLY A 103 11.69 2.76 10.07
N VAL A 104 10.40 2.70 9.73
CA VAL A 104 9.63 1.46 9.63
C VAL A 104 9.83 0.88 8.24
N PHE A 105 10.82 -0.01 8.12
CA PHE A 105 11.16 -0.68 6.85
C PHE A 105 10.42 -2.02 6.70
N LEU A 106 10.27 -2.46 5.44
CA LEU A 106 9.65 -3.74 5.11
C LEU A 106 10.51 -4.92 5.59
N LYS A 107 9.83 -5.91 6.16
CA LYS A 107 10.35 -7.20 6.63
C LYS A 107 9.34 -8.29 6.31
N ASP A 108 9.84 -9.52 6.31
CA ASP A 108 9.06 -10.75 6.11
C ASP A 108 7.80 -10.83 6.99
N VAL A 109 7.87 -10.32 8.22
CA VAL A 109 6.78 -10.35 9.21
C VAL A 109 5.85 -9.14 9.19
N ASN A 110 6.13 -8.08 8.41
CA ASN A 110 5.35 -6.83 8.51
C ASN A 110 4.79 -6.28 7.19
N TRP A 111 5.27 -6.77 6.05
CA TRP A 111 5.03 -6.11 4.77
C TRP A 111 3.56 -6.11 4.35
N LYS A 112 2.80 -7.17 4.64
CA LYS A 112 1.37 -7.21 4.27
C LYS A 112 0.57 -6.19 5.06
N ARG A 113 0.87 -6.03 6.35
CA ARG A 113 0.15 -5.09 7.23
C ARG A 113 0.48 -3.65 6.86
N ILE A 114 1.76 -3.36 6.58
CA ILE A 114 2.18 -2.03 6.09
C ILE A 114 1.51 -1.71 4.75
N PHE A 115 1.56 -2.65 3.79
CA PHE A 115 0.93 -2.45 2.48
C PHE A 115 -0.58 -2.23 2.60
N LEU A 116 -1.27 -3.05 3.39
CA LEU A 116 -2.71 -2.91 3.58
C LEU A 116 -3.08 -1.56 4.22
N ALA A 117 -2.32 -1.11 5.22
CA ALA A 117 -2.55 0.18 5.84
C ALA A 117 -2.38 1.33 4.84
N ALA A 118 -1.33 1.27 4.01
CA ALA A 118 -1.10 2.22 2.93
C ALA A 118 -2.22 2.24 1.90
N LEU A 119 -2.71 1.06 1.52
CA LEU A 119 -3.79 0.89 0.56
C LEU A 119 -5.12 1.45 1.09
N ILE A 120 -5.46 1.19 2.35
CA ILE A 120 -6.67 1.75 3.00
C ILE A 120 -6.62 3.28 2.98
N VAL A 121 -5.51 3.86 3.42
CA VAL A 121 -5.35 5.32 3.47
C VAL A 121 -5.41 5.92 2.06
N SER A 122 -4.76 5.28 1.08
CA SER A 122 -4.79 5.74 -0.30
C SER A 122 -6.19 5.67 -0.91
N ALA A 123 -6.91 4.55 -0.74
CA ALA A 123 -8.26 4.36 -1.26
C ALA A 123 -9.22 5.43 -0.70
N LYS A 124 -9.17 5.68 0.61
CA LYS A 124 -10.01 6.70 1.25
C LYS A 124 -9.68 8.13 0.84
N PHE A 125 -8.42 8.41 0.49
CA PHE A 125 -8.01 9.74 0.07
C PHE A 125 -8.34 10.02 -1.40
N MET A 126 -8.26 8.98 -2.24
CA MET A 126 -8.34 9.11 -3.70
C MET A 126 -9.72 8.86 -4.27
N LEU A 127 -10.50 7.95 -3.68
CA LEU A 127 -11.80 7.59 -4.21
C LEU A 127 -12.85 8.60 -3.72
N ASP A 128 -13.68 9.07 -4.63
CA ASP A 128 -14.84 9.93 -4.32
C ASP A 128 -15.94 9.15 -3.58
N GLU A 129 -15.93 7.83 -3.70
CA GLU A 129 -16.85 6.93 -3.00
C GLU A 129 -16.46 6.75 -1.53
N LYS A 130 -17.46 6.46 -0.69
CA LYS A 130 -17.24 6.24 0.74
C LYS A 130 -16.58 4.89 0.97
N VAL A 131 -15.25 4.87 1.04
CA VAL A 131 -14.46 3.70 1.46
C VAL A 131 -14.40 3.61 2.98
N GLU A 132 -14.75 2.47 3.54
CA GLU A 132 -14.75 2.21 4.97
C GLU A 132 -13.84 1.03 5.33
N ASN A 133 -13.42 0.96 6.60
CA ASN A 133 -12.57 -0.15 7.04
C ASN A 133 -13.28 -1.51 7.00
N CYS A 134 -14.62 -1.52 7.01
CA CYS A 134 -15.40 -2.75 6.87
C CYS A 134 -15.20 -3.42 5.51
N ASP A 135 -14.84 -2.67 4.47
CA ASP A 135 -14.61 -3.18 3.12
C ASP A 135 -13.37 -4.11 3.07
N PHE A 136 -12.49 -4.04 4.07
CA PHE A 136 -11.24 -4.80 4.16
C PHE A 136 -11.34 -6.03 5.10
N VAL A 137 -12.53 -6.31 5.65
CA VAL A 137 -12.74 -7.42 6.63
C VAL A 137 -12.48 -8.81 6.01
N PHE A 138 -12.55 -8.94 4.69
CA PHE A 138 -12.17 -10.18 3.98
C PHE A 138 -10.65 -10.47 4.03
N ILE A 139 -9.84 -9.48 4.40
CA ILE A 139 -8.38 -9.60 4.58
C ILE A 139 -8.03 -9.74 6.06
N ILE A 140 -8.51 -8.81 6.91
CA ILE A 140 -8.35 -8.83 8.38
C ILE A 140 -9.75 -8.92 9.01
N PRO A 141 -10.14 -10.05 9.61
CA PRO A 141 -11.49 -10.23 10.15
C PRO A 141 -11.89 -9.27 11.28
N ASP A 142 -10.93 -8.75 12.05
CA ASP A 142 -11.20 -7.84 13.17
C ASP A 142 -11.19 -6.38 12.71
N ILE A 143 -12.36 -5.76 12.67
CA ILE A 143 -12.53 -4.34 12.32
C ILE A 143 -11.76 -3.40 13.27
N LYS A 144 -11.60 -3.75 14.55
CA LYS A 144 -10.84 -2.94 15.50
C LYS A 144 -9.36 -2.97 15.17
N ASP A 145 -8.86 -4.11 14.70
CA ASP A 145 -7.48 -4.26 14.23
C ASP A 145 -7.23 -3.37 13.01
N ILE A 146 -8.15 -3.36 12.03
CA ILE A 146 -8.06 -2.48 10.85
C ILE A 146 -8.06 -1.00 11.26
N ASN A 147 -8.98 -0.60 12.15
CA ASN A 147 -9.06 0.79 12.64
C ASN A 147 -7.75 1.23 13.32
N ASN A 148 -7.16 0.37 14.16
CA ASN A 148 -5.90 0.68 14.82
C ASN A 148 -4.73 0.73 13.84
N LEU A 149 -4.71 -0.20 12.86
CA LEU A 149 -3.71 -0.25 11.80
C LEU A 149 -3.71 1.04 10.96
N GLU A 150 -4.87 1.46 10.47
CA GLU A 150 -5.03 2.72 9.72
C GLU A 150 -4.58 3.93 10.56
N ARG A 151 -5.11 4.06 11.78
CA ARG A 151 -4.78 5.18 12.67
C ARG A 151 -3.28 5.27 12.91
N ARG A 152 -2.63 4.13 13.17
CA ARG A 152 -1.19 4.12 13.47
C ARG A 152 -0.34 4.42 12.24
N PHE A 153 -0.74 3.93 11.08
CA PHE A 153 -0.09 4.25 9.82
C PHE A 153 -0.18 5.74 9.48
N LEU A 154 -1.35 6.37 9.67
CA LEU A 154 -1.52 7.82 9.53
C LEU A 154 -0.61 8.63 10.47
N CYS A 155 -0.38 8.16 11.69
CA CYS A 155 0.58 8.78 12.60
C CYS A 155 2.02 8.74 12.07
N HIS A 156 2.45 7.63 11.45
CA HIS A 156 3.77 7.51 10.83
C HIS A 156 3.91 8.37 9.57
N LEU A 157 2.82 8.52 8.82
CA LEU A 157 2.73 9.48 7.71
C LEU A 157 2.74 10.94 8.18
N GLN A 158 2.55 11.19 9.47
CA GLN A 158 2.34 12.55 10.00
C GLN A 158 1.18 13.28 9.30
N PHE A 159 0.20 12.52 8.80
CA PHE A 159 -0.92 13.00 7.98
C PHE A 159 -0.50 13.73 6.68
N ASP A 160 0.75 13.56 6.22
CA ASP A 160 1.19 14.05 4.92
C ASP A 160 0.67 13.14 3.79
N LEU A 161 -0.54 13.43 3.35
CA LEU A 161 -1.24 12.68 2.30
C LEU A 161 -1.08 13.30 0.91
N TYR A 162 -0.64 14.55 0.81
CA TYR A 162 -0.54 15.25 -0.46
C TYR A 162 0.59 14.66 -1.29
N VAL A 163 0.28 14.23 -2.52
CA VAL A 163 1.25 13.71 -3.49
C VAL A 163 1.28 14.65 -4.68
N GLU A 164 2.46 15.17 -5.00
CA GLU A 164 2.67 15.99 -6.19
C GLU A 164 2.57 15.13 -7.45
N SER A 165 1.98 15.67 -8.53
CA SER A 165 1.79 14.95 -9.79
C SER A 165 3.12 14.44 -10.39
N SER A 166 4.20 15.21 -10.30
CA SER A 166 5.54 14.80 -10.76
C SER A 166 6.03 13.54 -10.02
N TYR A 167 5.83 13.51 -8.71
CA TYR A 167 6.20 12.40 -7.85
C TYR A 167 5.33 11.16 -8.11
N TYR A 168 4.01 11.35 -8.29
CA TYR A 168 3.11 10.28 -8.71
C TYR A 168 3.59 9.60 -10.00
N HIS A 169 3.86 10.39 -11.05
CA HIS A 169 4.31 9.85 -12.33
C HIS A 169 5.62 9.09 -12.20
N LEU A 170 6.56 9.57 -11.40
CA LEU A 170 7.83 8.89 -11.16
C LEU A 170 7.61 7.48 -10.60
N TYR A 171 6.74 7.33 -9.59
CA TYR A 171 6.45 6.01 -8.99
C TYR A 171 5.66 5.11 -9.94
N TYR A 172 4.66 5.66 -10.63
CA TYR A 172 3.88 4.93 -11.62
C TYR A 172 4.77 4.37 -12.74
N PHE A 173 5.60 5.21 -13.36
CA PHE A 173 6.50 4.78 -14.43
C PHE A 173 7.58 3.82 -13.90
N SER A 174 8.13 4.08 -12.72
CA SER A 174 9.11 3.19 -12.10
C SER A 174 8.53 1.80 -11.90
N ALA A 175 7.34 1.67 -11.29
CA ALA A 175 6.69 0.37 -11.09
C ALA A 175 6.46 -0.35 -12.44
N ASN A 176 5.88 0.33 -13.42
CA ASN A 176 5.56 -0.26 -14.73
C ASN A 176 6.79 -0.61 -15.58
N SER A 177 7.92 0.05 -15.35
CA SER A 177 9.19 -0.29 -15.99
C SER A 177 9.82 -1.56 -15.44
N MET A 178 9.57 -1.90 -14.16
CA MET A 178 10.17 -3.08 -13.51
C MET A 178 9.68 -4.39 -14.10
N VAL A 179 8.45 -4.43 -14.62
CA VAL A 179 7.85 -5.61 -15.27
C VAL A 179 8.55 -5.96 -16.58
N SER A 180 9.08 -4.98 -17.31
CA SER A 180 9.76 -5.22 -18.59
C SER A 180 11.12 -5.94 -18.46
N TYR A 181 11.62 -6.14 -17.24
CA TYR A 181 12.94 -6.72 -16.97
C TYR A 181 12.89 -7.99 -16.09
N SER A 182 11.69 -8.50 -15.80
CA SER A 182 11.46 -9.73 -15.00
C SER A 182 11.09 -10.90 -15.89
#